data_AF-A0A844G305-F1
#
_entry.id   AF-A0A844G305-F1
#
_cell.length_a   1.000
_cell.length_b   1.000
_cell.length_c   1.000
_cell.angle_alpha   90.00
_cell.angle_beta   90.00
_cell.angle_gamma   90.00
#
_symmetry.space_group_name_H-M   'P 1'
#
loop_
_entity.id
_entity.type
_entity.pdbx_description
1 polymer ?
#
loop_
_entity_poly.entity_id
_entity_poly.type
_entity_poly.pdbx_seq_one_letter_code
_entity_poly.pdbx_strand_id
1 'polypeptide(L)'
;MEIPYSVYQSPRRMCEGIEAVIPPEGGRIVRRPFNHYSPALTDWWIVPSLELPFFKFGKYFFTWDEKVRDPLRCGLYLAKGLDPMLKKVYPTKKGRRLLMDDSWGWHTFYPAVASGILQEKVRAGAAALGRPVELIFEGGYVDDPGLFNPDSELRKRDRYTLVHDPADNSIRVLTARRDAMSMKFLNKVRDWKSFGEAMKFLNEEQFMWVDLFLAASYAVPPGVEAPDHAETAEGIWTKWLSLFREFVR
;
A
#
# COMPACT_ATOMS: atom_id res chain seq x y z
N MET A 1 -1.03 16.23 -16.55
CA MET A 1 -0.69 16.91 -15.29
C MET A 1 0.70 16.44 -14.90
N GLU A 2 1.64 17.34 -14.67
CA GLU A 2 3.02 17.00 -14.36
C GLU A 2 3.12 16.49 -12.91
N ILE A 3 3.94 15.47 -12.68
CA ILE A 3 4.15 14.91 -11.33
C ILE A 3 5.13 15.85 -10.60
N PRO A 4 4.75 16.52 -9.50
CA PRO A 4 5.69 17.34 -8.72
C PRO A 4 6.89 16.55 -8.25
N TYR A 5 8.03 17.23 -8.23
CA TYR A 5 9.26 16.72 -7.67
C TYR A 5 9.14 16.53 -6.16
N SER A 6 9.80 15.51 -5.62
CA SER A 6 10.17 15.48 -4.20
C SER A 6 11.61 15.95 -4.03
N VAL A 7 12.02 16.31 -2.81
CA VAL A 7 13.45 16.57 -2.51
C VAL A 7 14.31 15.31 -2.51
N TYR A 8 13.74 14.13 -2.78
CA TYR A 8 14.39 12.83 -2.60
C TYR A 8 14.76 12.16 -3.91
N GLN A 9 15.91 11.48 -3.90
CA GLN A 9 16.46 10.75 -5.05
C GLN A 9 16.31 9.23 -4.95
N SER A 10 15.74 8.72 -3.85
CA SER A 10 15.48 7.28 -3.70
C SER A 10 14.43 6.99 -2.62
N PRO A 11 13.82 5.78 -2.65
CA PRO A 11 12.90 5.33 -1.62
C PRO A 11 13.50 5.39 -0.22
N ARG A 12 14.78 5.03 -0.10
CA ARG A 12 15.52 5.11 1.16
C ARG A 12 15.55 6.53 1.70
N ARG A 13 15.98 7.50 0.88
CA ARG A 13 16.12 8.89 1.31
C ARG A 13 14.77 9.50 1.68
N MET A 14 13.73 9.19 0.91
CA MET A 14 12.36 9.60 1.25
C MET A 14 11.90 8.98 2.57
N CYS A 15 12.13 7.68 2.78
CA CYS A 15 11.83 7.01 4.04
C CYS A 15 12.56 7.65 5.23
N GLU A 16 13.86 7.94 5.09
CA GLU A 16 14.67 8.59 6.13
C GLU A 16 14.15 9.99 6.48
N GLY A 17 13.82 10.79 5.47
CA GLY A 17 13.28 12.14 5.66
C GLY A 17 11.89 12.12 6.29
N ILE A 18 11.02 11.22 5.84
CA ILE A 18 9.67 11.10 6.38
C ILE A 18 9.69 10.59 7.82
N GLU A 19 10.48 9.58 8.15
CA GLU A 19 10.60 9.08 9.54
C GLU A 19 10.93 10.19 10.53
N ALA A 20 11.77 11.15 10.13
CA ALA A 20 12.19 12.27 10.98
C ALA A 20 11.08 13.26 11.34
N VAL A 21 10.00 13.33 10.54
CA VAL A 21 8.88 14.27 10.75
C VAL A 21 7.62 13.60 11.33
N ILE A 22 7.62 12.27 11.48
CA ILE A 22 6.49 11.56 12.10
C ILE A 22 6.45 11.92 13.58
N PRO A 23 5.31 12.43 14.10
CA PRO A 23 5.18 12.70 15.52
C PRO A 23 5.46 11.45 16.36
N PRO A 24 6.17 11.58 17.49
CA PRO A 24 6.48 10.44 18.36
C PRO A 24 5.22 9.84 19.02
N GLU A 25 4.13 10.61 19.02
CA GLU A 25 2.81 10.19 19.49
C GLU A 25 2.23 9.12 18.54
N GLY A 26 1.81 7.98 19.10
CA GLY A 26 1.27 6.85 18.34
C GLY A 26 2.16 5.58 18.35
N GLY A 27 3.18 5.55 19.20
CA GLY A 27 3.97 4.34 19.45
C GLY A 27 5.20 4.19 18.56
N ARG A 28 5.95 3.11 18.79
CA ARG A 28 7.23 2.87 18.13
C ARG A 28 7.03 2.65 16.64
N ILE A 29 7.82 3.34 15.83
CA ILE A 29 7.98 3.07 14.40
C ILE A 29 9.43 2.71 14.11
N VAL A 30 9.66 1.91 13.08
CA VAL A 30 11.01 1.55 12.64
C VAL A 30 11.07 1.46 11.13
N ARG A 31 12.11 2.06 10.54
CA ARG A 31 12.45 1.85 9.14
C ARG A 31 12.97 0.44 8.85
N ARG A 32 12.57 -0.14 7.73
CA ARG A 32 13.02 -1.46 7.25
C ARG A 32 13.20 -1.46 5.74
N PRO A 33 14.34 -1.92 5.19
CA PRO A 33 14.42 -2.28 3.78
C PRO A 33 13.62 -3.56 3.53
N PHE A 34 12.99 -3.67 2.36
CA PHE A 34 12.36 -4.92 1.93
C PHE A 34 13.41 -6.04 1.79
N ASN A 35 14.49 -5.75 1.07
CA ASN A 35 15.66 -6.63 0.96
C ASN A 35 16.85 -6.07 1.75
N HIS A 36 17.11 -6.62 2.95
CA HIS A 36 18.23 -6.18 3.79
C HIS A 36 19.61 -6.49 3.20
N TYR A 37 19.71 -7.38 2.21
CA TYR A 37 20.96 -7.65 1.49
C TYR A 37 21.28 -6.59 0.43
N SER A 38 20.28 -5.84 -0.06
CA SER A 38 20.46 -4.76 -1.04
C SER A 38 19.65 -3.51 -0.68
N PRO A 39 19.94 -2.88 0.47
CA PRO A 39 19.14 -1.76 1.00
C PRO A 39 19.15 -0.51 0.10
N ALA A 40 20.12 -0.38 -0.80
CA ALA A 40 20.21 0.75 -1.72
C ALA A 40 19.24 0.65 -2.92
N LEU A 41 18.84 -0.56 -3.31
CA LEU A 41 18.10 -0.82 -4.56
C LEU A 41 16.68 -1.36 -4.33
N THR A 42 16.28 -1.47 -3.06
CA THR A 42 15.04 -2.10 -2.63
C THR A 42 14.04 -1.07 -2.11
N ASP A 43 12.81 -1.53 -1.92
CA ASP A 43 11.74 -0.73 -1.32
C ASP A 43 11.99 -0.55 0.17
N TRP A 44 11.46 0.55 0.71
CA TRP A 44 11.59 0.88 2.11
C TRP A 44 10.24 0.99 2.78
N TRP A 45 10.23 0.69 4.07
CA TRP A 45 9.03 0.65 4.87
C TRP A 45 9.26 1.37 6.18
N ILE A 46 8.21 1.98 6.72
CA ILE A 46 8.14 2.37 8.13
C ILE A 46 7.05 1.51 8.78
N VAL A 47 7.45 0.64 9.69
CA VAL A 47 6.58 -0.36 10.33
C VAL A 47 6.39 -0.05 11.81
N PRO A 48 5.23 -0.40 12.41
CA PRO A 48 4.91 -0.08 13.81
C PRO A 48 5.52 -1.07 14.82
N SER A 49 6.27 -2.08 14.37
CA SER A 49 6.81 -3.13 15.25
C SER A 49 8.09 -3.75 14.70
N LEU A 50 8.89 -4.29 15.62
CA LEU A 50 10.03 -5.16 15.31
C LEU A 50 9.62 -6.62 15.08
N GLU A 51 8.37 -6.98 15.38
CA GLU A 51 7.86 -8.34 15.30
C GLU A 51 7.72 -8.78 13.84
N LEU A 52 8.30 -9.94 13.50
CA LEU A 52 8.13 -10.56 12.20
C LEU A 52 6.97 -11.57 12.21
N PRO A 53 6.22 -11.69 11.10
CA PRO A 53 6.41 -11.01 9.82
C PRO A 53 5.70 -9.64 9.73
N PHE A 54 6.22 -8.72 8.92
CA PHE A 54 5.71 -7.35 8.83
C PHE A 54 4.44 -7.19 7.99
N PHE A 55 4.04 -8.19 7.19
CA PHE A 55 2.87 -8.08 6.30
C PHE A 55 1.56 -7.87 7.06
N LYS A 56 1.45 -8.34 8.32
CA LYS A 56 0.22 -8.23 9.11
C LYS A 56 -0.12 -6.79 9.48
N PHE A 57 0.91 -5.93 9.55
CA PHE A 57 0.76 -4.53 9.93
C PHE A 57 0.44 -3.66 8.73
N GLY A 58 -0.37 -2.63 8.97
CA GLY A 58 -0.38 -1.48 8.09
C GLY A 58 0.93 -0.70 8.27
N LYS A 59 1.49 -0.22 7.17
CA LYS A 59 2.83 0.41 7.17
C LYS A 59 2.96 1.43 6.07
N TYR A 60 3.84 2.40 6.26
CA TYR A 60 4.20 3.27 5.15
C TYR A 60 5.17 2.54 4.23
N PHE A 61 5.00 2.72 2.93
CA PHE A 61 5.91 2.20 1.92
C PHE A 61 6.53 3.35 1.12
N PHE A 62 7.71 3.09 0.59
CA PHE A 62 8.48 3.94 -0.30
C PHE A 62 9.07 3.04 -1.37
N THR A 63 8.77 3.32 -2.63
CA THR A 63 9.19 2.48 -3.75
C THR A 63 9.42 3.32 -5.01
N TRP A 64 9.99 2.71 -6.03
CA TRP A 64 10.00 3.24 -7.38
C TRP A 64 8.73 2.80 -8.12
N ASP A 65 8.33 3.54 -9.16
CA ASP A 65 7.47 2.93 -10.16
C ASP A 65 8.17 1.72 -10.80
N GLU A 66 7.53 0.56 -10.76
CA GLU A 66 8.13 -0.70 -11.21
C GLU A 66 8.48 -0.74 -12.69
N LYS A 67 7.76 0.01 -13.55
CA LYS A 67 7.95 -0.06 -15.00
C LYS A 67 9.06 0.84 -15.47
N VAL A 68 9.04 2.09 -15.02
CA VAL A 68 9.97 3.12 -15.52
C VAL A 68 11.12 3.38 -14.57
N ARG A 69 11.04 2.93 -13.30
CA ARG A 69 12.08 3.16 -12.26
C ARG A 69 12.46 4.63 -12.12
N ASP A 70 11.49 5.52 -12.28
CA ASP A 70 11.71 6.96 -12.34
C ASP A 70 10.92 7.72 -11.26
N PRO A 71 9.58 7.81 -11.26
CA PRO A 71 8.90 8.44 -10.14
C PRO A 71 9.00 7.55 -8.88
N LEU A 72 9.20 8.21 -7.75
CA LEU A 72 9.03 7.61 -6.43
C LEU A 72 7.54 7.51 -6.11
N ARG A 73 7.15 6.50 -5.35
CA ARG A 73 5.82 6.37 -4.74
C ARG A 73 5.96 6.24 -3.24
N CYS A 74 5.04 6.88 -2.52
CA CYS A 74 4.87 6.65 -1.09
C CYS A 74 3.41 6.69 -0.67
N GLY A 75 3.14 6.08 0.48
CA GLY A 75 1.79 5.99 0.99
C GLY A 75 1.58 4.88 2.00
N LEU A 76 0.34 4.43 2.13
CA LEU A 76 -0.06 3.36 3.03
C LEU A 76 -0.07 2.02 2.29
N TYR A 77 0.52 1.00 2.91
CA TYR A 77 0.39 -0.39 2.53
C TYR A 77 -0.41 -1.16 3.57
N LEU A 78 -1.22 -2.11 3.10
CA LEU A 78 -1.79 -3.22 3.89
C LEU A 78 -1.76 -4.52 3.11
N ALA A 79 -1.78 -5.65 3.83
CA ALA A 79 -2.06 -6.95 3.25
C ALA A 79 -3.41 -7.47 3.73
N LYS A 80 -4.19 -8.01 2.79
CA LYS A 80 -5.28 -8.94 3.04
C LYS A 80 -4.68 -10.34 3.02
N GLY A 81 -4.60 -10.96 4.19
CA GLY A 81 -4.16 -12.33 4.37
C GLY A 81 -5.26 -13.35 4.16
N LEU A 82 -5.05 -14.55 4.68
CA LEU A 82 -5.95 -15.68 4.52
C LEU A 82 -6.95 -15.79 5.67
N ASP A 83 -8.08 -16.43 5.42
CA ASP A 83 -9.12 -16.56 6.43
C ASP A 83 -8.69 -17.49 7.60
N PRO A 84 -8.94 -17.11 8.87
CA PRO A 84 -8.64 -17.95 10.03
C PRO A 84 -9.26 -19.35 10.01
N MET A 85 -10.39 -19.56 9.31
CA MET A 85 -11.02 -20.87 9.16
C MET A 85 -10.11 -21.89 8.47
N LEU A 86 -9.12 -21.43 7.70
CA LEU A 86 -8.13 -22.29 7.03
C LEU A 86 -7.10 -22.91 7.99
N LYS A 87 -7.17 -22.64 9.29
CA LYS A 87 -6.25 -23.18 10.31
C LYS A 87 -6.03 -24.71 10.22
N LYS A 88 -7.04 -25.48 9.81
CA LYS A 88 -6.93 -26.94 9.66
C LYS A 88 -6.02 -27.36 8.50
N VAL A 89 -5.97 -26.57 7.42
CA VAL A 89 -5.14 -26.86 6.23
C VAL A 89 -3.77 -26.16 6.26
N TYR A 90 -3.53 -25.28 7.25
CA TYR A 90 -2.23 -24.68 7.56
C TYR A 90 -1.65 -25.25 8.88
N PRO A 91 -1.12 -26.50 8.88
CA PRO A 91 -0.68 -27.16 10.11
C PRO A 91 0.59 -26.54 10.70
N THR A 92 1.44 -25.90 9.89
CA THR A 92 2.74 -25.38 10.31
C THR A 92 2.65 -24.00 10.96
N LYS A 93 3.56 -23.68 11.90
CA LYS A 93 3.66 -22.34 12.50
C LYS A 93 3.89 -21.25 11.45
N LYS A 94 4.68 -21.54 10.42
CA LYS A 94 4.94 -20.61 9.30
C LYS A 94 3.66 -20.33 8.52
N GLY A 95 2.91 -21.38 8.17
CA GLY A 95 1.64 -21.24 7.47
C GLY A 95 0.59 -20.48 8.27
N ARG A 96 0.49 -20.74 9.59
CA ARG A 96 -0.46 -20.05 10.46
C ARG A 96 -0.25 -18.53 10.54
N ARG A 97 0.97 -18.04 10.31
CA ARG A 97 1.26 -16.60 10.25
C ARG A 97 0.60 -15.90 9.05
N LEU A 98 0.14 -16.64 8.05
CA LEU A 98 -0.55 -16.09 6.87
C LEU A 98 -2.05 -15.87 7.11
N LEU A 99 -2.58 -16.41 8.22
CA LEU A 99 -4.00 -16.31 8.58
C LEU A 99 -4.23 -15.00 9.36
N MET A 100 -5.30 -14.28 9.01
CA MET A 100 -5.63 -12.97 9.59
C MET A 100 -6.23 -13.07 10.98
N ASP A 101 -5.40 -13.23 12.02
CA ASP A 101 -5.84 -13.04 13.40
C ASP A 101 -6.18 -11.56 13.70
N ASP A 102 -6.75 -11.31 14.88
CA ASP A 102 -7.23 -9.98 15.30
C ASP A 102 -6.14 -8.89 15.33
N SER A 103 -4.84 -9.27 15.28
CA SER A 103 -3.73 -8.32 15.24
C SER A 103 -3.46 -7.73 13.85
N TRP A 104 -4.11 -8.24 12.80
CA TRP A 104 -3.89 -7.75 11.45
C TRP A 104 -4.51 -6.37 11.24
N GLY A 105 -3.74 -5.46 10.64
CA GLY A 105 -4.19 -4.12 10.26
C GLY A 105 -5.41 -4.13 9.32
N TRP A 106 -5.61 -5.24 8.58
CA TRP A 106 -6.80 -5.46 7.77
C TRP A 106 -8.11 -5.28 8.55
N HIS A 107 -8.16 -5.75 9.80
CA HIS A 107 -9.35 -5.66 10.65
C HIS A 107 -9.68 -4.24 11.11
N THR A 108 -8.73 -3.31 10.98
CA THR A 108 -8.98 -1.87 11.13
C THR A 108 -9.37 -1.25 9.79
N PHE A 109 -8.66 -1.63 8.74
CA PHE A 109 -8.79 -1.03 7.43
C PHE A 109 -10.14 -1.32 6.76
N TYR A 110 -10.57 -2.58 6.74
CA TYR A 110 -11.82 -2.96 6.08
C TYR A 110 -13.05 -2.26 6.68
N PRO A 111 -13.23 -2.16 8.01
CA PRO A 111 -14.30 -1.34 8.58
C PRO A 111 -14.26 0.13 8.13
N ALA A 112 -13.07 0.73 7.99
CA ALA A 112 -12.94 2.11 7.48
C ALA A 112 -13.31 2.24 6.00
N VAL A 113 -13.15 1.18 5.20
CA VAL A 113 -13.73 1.11 3.85
C VAL A 113 -15.26 1.08 3.94
N ALA A 114 -15.80 0.16 4.73
CA ALA A 114 -17.24 -0.07 4.83
C ALA A 114 -18.02 1.14 5.36
N SER A 115 -17.40 1.96 6.21
CA SER A 115 -18.00 3.18 6.77
C SER A 115 -17.73 4.44 5.94
N GLY A 116 -16.93 4.36 4.87
CA GLY A 116 -16.58 5.52 4.03
C GLY A 116 -15.42 6.38 4.55
N ILE A 117 -14.88 6.11 5.74
CA ILE A 117 -13.75 6.84 6.32
C ILE A 117 -12.52 6.81 5.39
N LEU A 118 -12.25 5.68 4.75
CA LEU A 118 -11.14 5.58 3.80
C LEU A 118 -11.33 6.53 2.61
N GLN A 119 -12.53 6.55 2.05
CA GLN A 119 -12.88 7.40 0.91
C GLN A 119 -12.67 8.88 1.25
N GLU A 120 -13.10 9.31 2.44
CA GLU A 120 -12.90 10.69 2.90
C GLU A 120 -11.42 11.06 2.99
N LYS A 121 -10.59 10.16 3.53
CA LYS A 121 -9.13 10.38 3.62
C LYS A 121 -8.45 10.43 2.26
N VAL A 122 -8.80 9.51 1.36
CA VAL A 122 -8.25 9.49 0.00
C VAL A 122 -8.63 10.77 -0.76
N ARG A 123 -9.87 11.23 -0.63
CA ARG A 123 -10.35 12.51 -1.19
C ARG A 123 -9.61 13.70 -0.62
N ALA A 124 -9.51 13.79 0.70
CA ALA A 124 -8.82 14.88 1.38
C ALA A 124 -7.35 14.96 0.96
N GLY A 125 -6.67 13.81 0.90
CA GLY A 125 -5.28 13.72 0.48
C GLY A 125 -5.08 14.08 -1.00
N ALA A 126 -5.92 13.56 -1.90
CA ALA A 126 -5.84 13.89 -3.32
C ALA A 126 -6.12 15.38 -3.58
N ALA A 127 -7.08 15.96 -2.87
CA ALA A 127 -7.37 17.40 -2.92
C ALA A 127 -6.21 18.24 -2.37
N ALA A 128 -5.63 17.87 -1.23
CA ALA A 128 -4.47 18.57 -0.65
C ALA A 128 -3.22 18.48 -1.53
N LEU A 129 -3.06 17.37 -2.26
CA LEU A 129 -1.99 17.21 -3.25
C LEU A 129 -2.32 17.87 -4.60
N GLY A 130 -3.59 18.25 -4.84
CA GLY A 130 -4.05 18.85 -6.09
C GLY A 130 -3.98 17.93 -7.31
N ARG A 131 -3.98 16.60 -7.13
CA ARG A 131 -3.74 15.63 -8.21
C ARG A 131 -4.28 14.22 -7.92
N PRO A 132 -4.42 13.37 -8.95
CA PRO A 132 -4.86 12.00 -8.75
C PRO A 132 -3.91 11.16 -7.88
N VAL A 133 -4.50 10.21 -7.13
CA VAL A 133 -3.79 9.23 -6.31
C VAL A 133 -4.19 7.81 -6.72
N GLU A 134 -3.32 6.85 -6.48
CA GLU A 134 -3.48 5.47 -6.96
C GLU A 134 -3.85 4.53 -5.80
N LEU A 135 -4.74 3.56 -6.09
CA LEU A 135 -5.01 2.41 -5.25
C LEU A 135 -4.58 1.16 -6.03
N ILE A 136 -3.48 0.55 -5.60
CA ILE A 136 -2.83 -0.55 -6.30
C ILE A 136 -3.11 -1.84 -5.54
N PHE A 137 -3.64 -2.83 -6.24
CA PHE A 137 -3.93 -4.17 -5.72
C PHE A 137 -3.02 -5.16 -6.44
N GLU A 138 -2.34 -6.00 -5.68
CA GLU A 138 -1.53 -7.09 -6.20
C GLU A 138 -1.86 -8.38 -5.46
N GLY A 139 -2.29 -9.41 -6.18
CA GLY A 139 -2.79 -10.58 -5.46
C GLY A 139 -3.25 -11.73 -6.33
N GLY A 140 -3.58 -12.82 -5.66
CA GLY A 140 -3.92 -14.10 -6.27
C GLY A 140 -4.47 -15.08 -5.26
N TYR A 141 -5.09 -16.15 -5.74
CA TYR A 141 -5.41 -17.30 -4.91
C TYR A 141 -4.12 -17.98 -4.42
N VAL A 142 -4.20 -18.53 -3.22
CA VAL A 142 -3.13 -19.33 -2.61
C VAL A 142 -3.45 -20.80 -2.82
N ASP A 143 -2.81 -21.40 -3.82
CA ASP A 143 -3.09 -22.79 -4.23
C ASP A 143 -2.47 -23.82 -3.26
N ASP A 144 -1.25 -23.58 -2.76
CA ASP A 144 -0.57 -24.44 -1.80
C ASP A 144 -0.21 -23.68 -0.50
N PRO A 145 -1.01 -23.85 0.55
CA PRO A 145 -0.75 -23.37 1.90
C PRO A 145 0.66 -23.59 2.47
N GLY A 146 1.27 -24.73 2.16
CA GLY A 146 2.55 -25.15 2.72
C GLY A 146 3.74 -24.50 2.02
N LEU A 147 3.59 -24.14 0.75
CA LEU A 147 4.65 -23.57 -0.10
C LEU A 147 4.48 -22.07 -0.35
N PHE A 148 3.34 -21.50 0.01
CA PHE A 148 3.08 -20.08 -0.19
C PHE A 148 4.11 -19.20 0.53
N ASN A 149 4.73 -18.31 -0.24
CA ASN A 149 5.57 -17.25 0.26
C ASN A 149 5.04 -15.93 -0.31
N PRO A 150 4.50 -15.01 0.52
CA PRO A 150 3.93 -13.77 0.03
C PRO A 150 4.94 -12.94 -0.78
N ASP A 151 6.21 -12.96 -0.38
CA ASP A 151 7.30 -12.18 -0.99
C ASP A 151 7.93 -12.84 -2.24
N SER A 152 7.39 -13.96 -2.72
CA SER A 152 7.95 -14.66 -3.87
C SER A 152 7.56 -14.01 -5.19
N GLU A 153 8.56 -13.60 -5.98
CA GLU A 153 8.39 -13.06 -7.34
C GLU A 153 7.85 -14.08 -8.35
N LEU A 154 7.95 -15.38 -8.04
CA LEU A 154 7.50 -16.47 -8.93
C LEU A 154 5.98 -16.69 -8.90
N ARG A 155 5.27 -15.99 -8.01
CA ARG A 155 3.82 -16.09 -7.89
C ARG A 155 3.13 -15.47 -9.10
N LYS A 156 2.17 -16.20 -9.68
CA LYS A 156 1.17 -15.58 -10.56
C LYS A 156 0.28 -14.66 -9.71
N ARG A 157 0.19 -13.40 -10.11
CA ARG A 157 -0.64 -12.38 -9.45
C ARG A 157 -1.29 -11.47 -10.47
N ASP A 158 -2.54 -11.09 -10.20
CA ASP A 158 -3.14 -9.96 -10.86
C ASP A 158 -2.56 -8.67 -10.26
N ARG A 159 -2.47 -7.62 -11.08
CA ARG A 159 -2.21 -6.26 -10.63
C ARG A 159 -3.26 -5.32 -11.18
N TYR A 160 -3.93 -4.60 -10.30
CA TYR A 160 -4.91 -3.59 -10.65
C TYR A 160 -4.46 -2.25 -10.08
N THR A 161 -4.42 -1.22 -10.91
CA THR A 161 -4.27 0.16 -10.44
C THR A 161 -5.59 0.86 -10.67
N LEU A 162 -6.24 1.25 -9.58
CA LEU A 162 -7.36 2.19 -9.59
C LEU A 162 -6.78 3.58 -9.37
N VAL A 163 -7.44 4.59 -9.95
CA VAL A 163 -7.07 5.99 -9.77
C VAL A 163 -8.26 6.74 -9.20
N HIS A 164 -8.02 7.52 -8.15
CA HIS A 164 -8.96 8.52 -7.67
C HIS A 164 -8.53 9.88 -8.21
N ASP A 165 -9.42 10.56 -8.95
CA ASP A 165 -9.19 11.90 -9.49
C ASP A 165 -9.95 12.94 -8.65
N PRO A 166 -9.26 13.90 -8.00
CA PRO A 166 -9.94 14.90 -7.18
C PRO A 166 -10.72 15.93 -8.01
N ALA A 167 -10.45 16.08 -9.31
CA ALA A 167 -11.10 17.10 -10.15
C ALA A 167 -12.59 16.80 -10.39
N ASP A 168 -12.93 15.52 -10.60
CA ASP A 168 -14.30 15.05 -10.79
C ASP A 168 -14.79 14.14 -9.65
N ASN A 169 -13.93 13.93 -8.64
CA ASN A 169 -14.17 13.08 -7.48
C ASN A 169 -14.51 11.61 -7.85
N SER A 170 -14.01 11.14 -8.99
CA SER A 170 -14.24 9.78 -9.50
C SER A 170 -13.19 8.79 -9.00
N ILE A 171 -13.53 7.50 -9.03
CA ILE A 171 -12.57 6.40 -8.89
C ILE A 171 -12.80 5.39 -10.01
N ARG A 172 -11.75 5.01 -10.71
CA ARG A 172 -11.83 4.12 -11.89
C ARG A 172 -10.60 3.25 -12.01
N VAL A 173 -10.74 2.11 -12.71
CA VAL A 173 -9.60 1.28 -13.07
C VAL A 173 -8.76 2.00 -14.13
N LEU A 174 -7.50 2.26 -13.82
CA LEU A 174 -6.52 2.84 -14.74
C LEU A 174 -5.81 1.75 -15.54
N THR A 175 -5.30 0.71 -14.87
CA THR A 175 -4.66 -0.43 -15.52
C THR A 175 -5.02 -1.74 -14.84
N ALA A 176 -4.99 -2.83 -15.62
CA ALA A 176 -5.18 -4.19 -15.13
C ALA A 176 -4.25 -5.16 -15.86
N ARG A 177 -3.42 -5.88 -15.10
CA ARG A 177 -2.66 -7.05 -15.53
C ARG A 177 -3.27 -8.26 -14.84
N ARG A 178 -3.64 -9.29 -15.61
CA ARG A 178 -4.49 -10.39 -15.10
C ARG A 178 -3.84 -11.76 -15.31
N ASP A 179 -2.70 -11.99 -14.67
CA ASP A 179 -1.93 -13.22 -14.85
C ASP A 179 -2.53 -14.40 -14.04
N ALA A 180 -3.19 -14.11 -12.92
CA ALA A 180 -3.86 -15.10 -12.05
C ALA A 180 -5.38 -15.19 -12.31
N MET A 181 -5.97 -14.17 -12.94
CA MET A 181 -7.39 -14.08 -13.29
C MET A 181 -8.35 -14.14 -12.08
N SER A 182 -7.87 -13.72 -10.90
CA SER A 182 -8.55 -13.82 -9.61
C SER A 182 -9.22 -12.52 -9.14
N MET A 183 -8.77 -11.35 -9.59
CA MET A 183 -9.26 -10.05 -9.10
C MET A 183 -10.21 -9.33 -10.08
N LYS A 184 -10.92 -10.09 -10.93
CA LYS A 184 -11.81 -9.53 -11.96
C LYS A 184 -12.96 -8.68 -11.41
N PHE A 185 -13.33 -8.85 -10.14
CA PHE A 185 -14.35 -8.03 -9.49
C PHE A 185 -13.98 -6.54 -9.46
N LEU A 186 -12.68 -6.20 -9.44
CA LEU A 186 -12.20 -4.81 -9.51
C LEU A 186 -12.56 -4.13 -10.85
N ASN A 187 -12.80 -4.90 -11.93
CA ASN A 187 -13.22 -4.33 -13.22
C ASN A 187 -14.57 -3.60 -13.14
N LYS A 188 -15.36 -3.83 -12.09
CA LYS A 188 -16.68 -3.21 -11.90
C LYS A 188 -16.61 -1.87 -11.16
N VAL A 189 -15.44 -1.49 -10.62
CA VAL A 189 -15.29 -0.24 -9.86
C VAL A 189 -15.40 0.96 -10.80
N ARG A 190 -16.43 1.79 -10.57
CA ARG A 190 -16.72 3.02 -11.31
C ARG A 190 -16.94 4.23 -10.39
N ASP A 191 -17.16 3.97 -9.11
CA ASP A 191 -17.40 4.93 -8.06
C ASP A 191 -17.04 4.30 -6.70
N TRP A 192 -17.15 5.07 -5.63
CA TRP A 192 -16.81 4.60 -4.29
C TRP A 192 -17.80 3.57 -3.74
N LYS A 193 -19.04 3.53 -4.25
CA LYS A 193 -20.03 2.52 -3.86
C LYS A 193 -19.62 1.14 -4.39
N SER A 194 -19.37 1.05 -5.69
CA SER A 194 -18.87 -0.15 -6.35
C SER A 194 -17.48 -0.56 -5.86
N PHE A 195 -16.65 0.40 -5.42
CA PHE A 195 -15.42 0.10 -4.67
C PHE A 195 -15.72 -0.62 -3.34
N GLY A 196 -16.65 -0.11 -2.53
CA GLY A 196 -17.07 -0.77 -1.28
C GLY A 196 -17.59 -2.19 -1.52
N GLU A 197 -18.39 -2.40 -2.57
CA GLU A 197 -18.87 -3.73 -2.97
C GLU A 197 -17.71 -4.67 -3.38
N ALA A 198 -16.73 -4.17 -4.13
CA ALA A 198 -15.53 -4.93 -4.49
C ALA A 198 -14.69 -5.30 -3.25
N MET A 199 -14.56 -4.40 -2.29
CA MET A 199 -13.83 -4.65 -1.04
C MET A 199 -14.56 -5.61 -0.11
N LYS A 200 -15.89 -5.58 -0.08
CA LYS A 200 -16.70 -6.59 0.60
C LYS A 200 -16.44 -7.98 0.01
N PHE A 201 -16.49 -8.10 -1.31
CA PHE A 201 -16.19 -9.36 -2.00
C PHE A 201 -14.77 -9.84 -1.64
N LEU A 202 -13.76 -8.96 -1.73
CA LEU A 202 -12.38 -9.29 -1.37
C LEU A 202 -12.25 -9.75 0.09
N ASN A 203 -12.99 -9.15 1.02
CA ASN A 203 -12.96 -9.54 2.42
C ASN A 203 -13.55 -10.94 2.66
N GLU A 204 -14.54 -11.35 1.87
CA GLU A 204 -15.19 -12.67 1.94
C GLU A 204 -14.35 -13.79 1.28
N GLU A 205 -13.39 -13.44 0.42
CA GLU A 205 -12.53 -14.39 -0.29
C GLU A 205 -11.51 -15.06 0.63
N GLN A 206 -11.69 -16.34 0.96
CA GLN A 206 -10.92 -16.99 2.03
C GLN A 206 -9.47 -17.31 1.66
N PHE A 207 -9.24 -17.69 0.40
CA PHE A 207 -7.96 -18.20 -0.11
C PHE A 207 -7.15 -17.15 -0.87
N MET A 208 -7.61 -15.89 -0.93
CA MET A 208 -6.96 -14.86 -1.70
C MET A 208 -6.00 -14.04 -0.83
N TRP A 209 -4.74 -13.95 -1.25
CA TRP A 209 -3.78 -12.99 -0.71
C TRP A 209 -3.74 -11.74 -1.59
N VAL A 210 -3.88 -10.56 -1.00
CA VAL A 210 -3.81 -9.29 -1.73
C VAL A 210 -3.00 -8.26 -0.96
N ASP A 211 -1.97 -7.74 -1.60
CA ASP A 211 -1.23 -6.55 -1.19
C ASP A 211 -1.93 -5.31 -1.74
N LEU A 212 -2.16 -4.32 -0.88
CA LEU A 212 -2.84 -3.07 -1.19
C LEU A 212 -1.92 -1.89 -0.91
N PHE A 213 -1.81 -0.98 -1.87
CA PHE A 213 -1.05 0.26 -1.75
C PHE A 213 -1.94 1.46 -2.08
N LEU A 214 -2.01 2.44 -1.19
CA LEU A 214 -2.57 3.76 -1.48
C LEU A 214 -1.40 4.69 -1.76
N ALA A 215 -1.21 5.12 -3.00
CA ALA A 215 0.04 5.74 -3.44
C ALA A 215 -0.15 7.17 -3.95
N ALA A 216 0.78 8.04 -3.58
CA ALA A 216 1.06 9.29 -4.29
C ALA A 216 2.44 9.16 -4.96
N SER A 217 2.55 9.62 -6.20
CA SER A 217 3.80 9.57 -6.98
C SER A 217 4.56 10.89 -6.89
N TYR A 218 5.87 10.90 -6.97
CA TYR A 218 6.70 12.11 -6.97
C TYR A 218 7.84 11.93 -7.96
N ALA A 219 8.11 12.94 -8.78
CA ALA A 219 9.26 12.91 -9.68
C ALA A 219 10.56 13.03 -8.86
N VAL A 220 11.63 12.41 -9.38
CA VAL A 220 12.97 12.58 -8.83
C VAL A 220 13.62 13.83 -9.44
N PRO A 221 14.26 14.70 -8.64
CA PRO A 221 14.95 15.85 -9.17
C PRO A 221 15.97 15.48 -10.27
N PRO A 222 16.05 16.25 -11.36
CA PRO A 222 16.99 15.97 -12.46
C PRO A 222 18.47 16.16 -12.09
N GLY A 223 18.75 16.70 -10.89
CA GLY A 223 20.10 16.98 -10.40
C GLY A 223 20.27 16.76 -8.90
N VAL A 224 21.40 17.20 -8.36
CA VAL A 224 21.73 17.09 -6.92
C VAL A 224 20.86 18.02 -6.08
N GLU A 225 20.52 19.19 -6.60
CA GLU A 225 19.62 20.14 -5.97
C GLU A 225 18.19 19.90 -6.45
N ALA A 226 17.26 19.86 -5.49
CA ALA A 226 15.85 19.78 -5.79
C ALA A 226 15.34 21.15 -6.26
N PRO A 227 14.38 21.21 -7.20
CA PRO A 227 13.73 22.46 -7.57
C PRO A 227 13.12 23.16 -6.34
N ASP A 228 13.03 24.49 -6.36
CA ASP A 228 12.49 25.31 -5.25
C ASP A 228 11.07 24.91 -4.81
N HIS A 229 10.30 24.28 -5.70
CA HIS A 229 8.94 23.81 -5.45
C HIS A 229 8.83 22.30 -5.19
N ALA A 230 9.95 21.62 -4.94
CA ALA A 230 9.95 20.20 -4.62
C ALA A 230 9.32 19.95 -3.23
N GLU A 231 8.55 18.87 -3.13
CA GLU A 231 7.86 18.49 -1.90
C GLU A 231 8.86 17.94 -0.87
N THR A 232 8.83 18.52 0.33
CA THR A 232 9.63 18.12 1.49
C THR A 232 8.96 16.99 2.28
N ALA A 233 9.66 16.41 3.26
CA ALA A 233 9.06 15.45 4.17
C ALA A 233 7.82 16.00 4.87
N GLU A 234 7.89 17.22 5.40
CA GLU A 234 6.78 17.87 6.12
C GLU A 234 5.59 18.08 5.19
N GLY A 235 5.82 18.48 3.94
CA GLY A 235 4.78 18.67 2.93
C GLY A 235 4.08 17.34 2.59
N ILE A 236 4.85 16.30 2.29
CA ILE A 236 4.34 14.95 1.97
C ILE A 236 3.60 14.37 3.18
N TRP A 237 4.16 14.50 4.39
CA TRP A 237 3.55 14.01 5.61
C TRP A 237 2.20 14.68 5.87
N THR A 238 2.18 16.01 5.84
CA THR A 238 0.99 16.81 6.18
C THR A 238 -0.12 16.61 5.16
N LYS A 239 0.20 16.62 3.86
CA LYS A 239 -0.81 16.51 2.79
C LYS A 239 -1.32 15.08 2.58
N TRP A 240 -0.49 14.06 2.85
CA TRP A 240 -0.79 12.68 2.45
C TRP A 240 -0.65 11.67 3.58
N LEU A 241 0.56 11.45 4.11
CA LEU A 241 0.82 10.28 4.95
C LEU A 241 0.14 10.35 6.33
N SER A 242 0.06 11.53 6.93
CA SER A 242 -0.56 11.72 8.26
C SER A 242 -2.03 11.29 8.32
N LEU A 243 -2.75 11.36 7.20
CA LEU A 243 -4.14 10.92 7.07
C LEU A 243 -4.33 9.43 7.40
N PHE A 244 -3.26 8.65 7.26
CA PHE A 244 -3.26 7.20 7.41
C PHE A 244 -2.60 6.70 8.69
N ARG A 245 -2.21 7.60 9.60
CA ARG A 245 -1.45 7.24 10.81
C ARG A 245 -2.11 6.16 11.65
N GLU A 246 -3.44 6.18 11.75
CA GLU A 246 -4.20 5.20 12.50
C GLU A 246 -4.19 3.79 11.88
N PHE A 247 -3.89 3.65 10.60
CA PHE A 247 -3.77 2.35 9.95
C PHE A 247 -2.37 1.74 10.11
N VAL A 248 -1.38 2.54 10.55
CA VAL A 248 -0.02 2.07 10.81
C VAL A 248 0.08 1.54 12.25
N ARG A 249 -0.42 0.31 12.43
CA ARG A 249 -0.47 -0.45 13.69
C ARG A 249 -0.17 -1.92 13.44
#